data_AF-A0A1Q9XX43-F1
#
_entry.id   AF-A0A1Q9XX43-F1
#
_cell.length_a   1.000
_cell.length_b   1.000
_cell.length_c   1.000
_cell.angle_alpha   90.00
_cell.angle_beta   90.00
_cell.angle_gamma   90.00
#
_symmetry.space_group_name_H-M   'P 1'
#
loop_
_entity.id
_entity.type
_entity.pdbx_description
1 polymer ?
#
loop_
_entity_poly.entity_id
_entity_poly.type
_entity_poly.pdbx_seq_one_letter_code
_entity_poly.pdbx_strand_id
1 'polypeptide(L)'
;MELTLNAARALRDGGIDTMAALDQMLIQTLKYLPAEQHADIKLTTGRLMAAVTEEIINKAIAAFPELNPDDETWIAVVKSKGLERSSTL
;
A
#
# COMPACT_ATOMS: atom_id res chain seq x y z
N MET A 1 -18.55 1.62 -8.55
CA MET A 1 -18.38 2.95 -7.94
C MET A 1 -18.11 3.90 -9.08
N GLU A 2 -18.93 4.93 -9.25
CA GLU A 2 -18.66 5.98 -10.25
C GLU A 2 -17.53 6.88 -9.72
N LEU A 3 -16.41 6.92 -10.43
CA LEU A 3 -15.24 7.73 -10.08
C LEU A 3 -14.97 8.73 -11.20
N THR A 4 -14.51 9.93 -10.85
CA THR A 4 -13.79 10.78 -11.80
C THR A 4 -12.34 10.31 -11.91
N LEU A 5 -11.64 10.62 -13.00
CA LEU A 5 -10.22 10.26 -13.17
C LEU A 5 -9.35 10.75 -12.01
N ASN A 6 -9.58 11.97 -11.53
CA ASN A 6 -8.83 12.53 -10.41
C ASN A 6 -9.14 11.81 -9.09
N ALA A 7 -10.40 11.41 -8.86
CA ALA A 7 -10.77 10.63 -7.69
C ALA A 7 -10.15 9.23 -7.73
N ALA A 8 -10.16 8.57 -8.89
CA ALA A 8 -9.50 7.28 -9.09
C ALA A 8 -7.99 7.36 -8.87
N ARG A 9 -7.34 8.40 -9.38
CA ARG A 9 -5.91 8.64 -9.13
C ARG A 9 -5.61 8.80 -7.63
N ALA A 10 -6.38 9.65 -6.94
CA ALA A 10 -6.22 9.85 -5.50
C ALA A 10 -6.48 8.55 -4.71
N LEU A 11 -7.47 7.75 -5.11
CA LEU A 11 -7.79 6.48 -4.47
C LEU A 11 -6.66 5.46 -4.66
N ARG A 12 -6.16 5.30 -5.89
CA ARG A 12 -4.98 4.46 -6.18
C ARG A 12 -3.80 4.90 -5.32
N ASP A 13 -3.40 6.17 -5.40
CA ASP A 13 -2.22 6.70 -4.74
C ASP A 13 -2.32 6.58 -3.21
N GLY A 14 -3.49 6.86 -2.63
CA GLY A 14 -3.77 6.63 -1.21
C GLY A 14 -3.72 5.14 -0.81
N GLY A 15 -4.10 4.24 -1.73
CA GLY A 15 -3.90 2.80 -1.56
C GLY A 15 -2.42 2.43 -1.49
N ILE A 16 -1.59 2.94 -2.41
CA ILE A 16 -0.13 2.71 -2.41
C ILE A 16 0.51 3.22 -1.12
N ASP A 17 0.09 4.41 -0.69
CA ASP A 17 0.51 5.03 0.55
C ASP A 17 0.19 4.15 1.77
N THR A 18 -1.01 3.56 1.78
CA THR A 18 -1.44 2.64 2.83
C THR A 18 -0.57 1.38 2.85
N MET A 19 -0.19 0.85 1.68
CA MET A 19 0.71 -0.31 1.59
C MET A 19 2.07 -0.02 2.22
N ALA A 20 2.66 1.14 1.93
CA ALA A 20 3.92 1.57 2.53
C ALA A 20 3.82 1.74 4.06
N ALA A 21 2.71 2.33 4.53
CA ALA A 21 2.47 2.49 5.97
C ALA A 21 2.30 1.14 6.70
N LEU A 22 1.60 0.18 6.09
CA LEU A 22 1.43 -1.18 6.63
C LEU A 22 2.76 -1.94 6.68
N ASP A 23 3.60 -1.82 5.64
CA ASP A 23 4.94 -2.42 5.63
C ASP A 23 5.83 -1.82 6.74
N GLN A 24 5.83 -0.50 6.88
CA GLN A 24 6.58 0.16 7.96
C GLN A 24 6.06 -0.23 9.34
N MET A 25 4.74 -0.30 9.53
CA MET A 25 4.13 -0.80 10.76
C MET A 25 4.60 -2.23 11.08
N LEU A 26 4.63 -3.12 10.09
CA LEU A 26 5.11 -4.49 10.25
C LEU A 26 6.57 -4.51 10.69
N ILE A 27 7.45 -3.77 10.01
CA ILE A 27 8.87 -3.65 10.36
C ILE A 27 9.06 -3.19 11.80
N GLN A 28 8.29 -2.19 12.27
CA GLN A 28 8.38 -1.72 13.65
C GLN A 28 7.83 -2.75 14.64
N THR A 29 6.70 -3.38 14.32
CA THR A 29 6.05 -4.37 15.19
C THR A 29 6.94 -5.58 15.44
N LEU A 30 7.63 -6.07 14.39
CA LEU A 30 8.52 -7.22 14.48
C LEU A 30 9.71 -7.00 15.43
N LYS A 31 10.10 -5.75 15.73
CA LYS A 31 11.18 -5.44 16.70
C LYS A 31 10.79 -5.77 18.14
N TYR A 32 9.50 -5.81 18.44
CA TYR A 32 8.97 -6.00 19.79
C TYR A 32 8.34 -7.38 19.98
N LEU A 33 8.35 -8.23 18.95
CA LEU A 33 7.78 -9.57 18.99
C LEU A 33 8.85 -10.67 18.96
N PRO A 34 8.67 -11.77 19.72
CA PRO A 34 9.47 -12.97 19.55
C PRO A 34 9.35 -13.52 18.13
N ALA A 35 10.43 -14.12 17.62
CA ALA A 35 10.48 -14.66 16.25
C ALA A 35 9.37 -15.69 15.95
N GLU A 36 8.97 -16.46 16.97
CA GLU A 36 7.87 -17.44 16.90
C GLU A 36 6.53 -16.81 16.50
N GLN A 37 6.30 -15.55 16.86
CA GLN A 37 5.07 -14.81 16.58
C GLN A 37 5.14 -14.00 15.26
N HIS A 38 6.29 -13.98 14.59
CA HIS A 38 6.48 -13.20 13.37
C HIS A 38 5.61 -13.70 12.22
N ALA A 39 5.37 -15.02 12.13
CA ALA A 39 4.55 -15.60 11.07
C ALA A 39 3.11 -15.06 11.11
N ASP A 40 2.50 -15.02 12.30
CA ASP A 40 1.11 -14.61 12.48
C ASP A 40 0.89 -13.13 12.16
N ILE A 41 1.81 -12.25 12.60
CA ILE A 41 1.70 -10.82 12.33
C ILE A 41 1.98 -10.49 10.85
N LYS A 42 2.90 -11.22 10.21
CA LYS A 42 3.15 -11.12 8.75
C LYS A 42 1.91 -11.54 7.97
N LEU A 43 1.29 -12.66 8.35
CA LEU A 43 0.08 -13.14 7.69
C LEU A 43 -1.07 -12.15 7.84
N THR A 44 -1.28 -11.62 9.05
CA THR A 44 -2.33 -10.63 9.32
C THR A 44 -2.11 -9.35 8.52
N THR A 45 -0.88 -8.83 8.52
CA THR A 45 -0.54 -7.61 7.75
C THR A 45 -0.69 -7.85 6.25
N GLY A 46 -0.23 -9.01 5.74
CA GLY A 46 -0.38 -9.37 4.33
C GLY A 46 -1.84 -9.41 3.89
N ARG A 47 -2.75 -9.89 4.74
CA ARG A 47 -4.20 -9.87 4.46
C ARG A 47 -4.76 -8.46 4.37
N LEU A 48 -4.32 -7.54 5.24
CA LEU A 48 -4.72 -6.14 5.17
C LEU A 48 -4.21 -5.48 3.88
N MET A 49 -2.97 -5.75 3.51
CA MET A 49 -2.36 -5.25 2.27
C MET A 49 -3.10 -5.81 1.03
N ALA A 50 -3.48 -7.08 1.04
CA ALA A 50 -4.30 -7.67 -0.02
C ALA A 50 -5.67 -6.98 -0.13
N ALA A 51 -6.34 -6.74 0.99
CA ALA A 51 -7.63 -6.05 1.00
C ALA A 51 -7.52 -4.61 0.46
N VAL A 52 -6.46 -3.86 0.81
CA VAL A 52 -6.19 -2.53 0.24
C VAL A 52 -6.00 -2.63 -1.28
N THR A 53 -5.24 -3.62 -1.73
CA THR A 53 -5.00 -3.83 -3.16
C THR A 53 -6.31 -4.10 -3.91
N GLU A 54 -7.11 -5.04 -3.42
CA GLU A 54 -8.35 -5.47 -4.07
C GLU A 54 -9.43 -4.38 -4.03
N GLU A 55 -9.63 -3.74 -2.88
CA GLU A 55 -10.77 -2.86 -2.65
C GLU A 55 -10.51 -1.40 -3.01
N ILE A 56 -9.24 -0.97 -3.06
CA ILE A 56 -8.87 0.44 -3.29
C ILE A 56 -8.11 0.58 -4.61
N ILE A 57 -6.96 -0.07 -4.72
CA ILE A 57 -6.05 0.10 -5.87
C ILE A 57 -6.68 -0.48 -7.14
N ASN A 58 -7.09 -1.74 -7.10
CA ASN A 58 -7.63 -2.43 -8.28
C ASN A 58 -8.96 -1.85 -8.74
N LYS A 59 -9.80 -1.35 -7.82
CA LYS A 59 -11.05 -0.66 -8.20
C LYS A 59 -10.79 0.69 -8.88
N ALA A 60 -9.77 1.43 -8.44
CA ALA A 60 -9.36 2.65 -9.10
C ALA A 60 -8.82 2.38 -10.52
N ILE A 61 -7.96 1.37 -10.67
CA ILE A 61 -7.41 0.96 -11.96
C ILE A 61 -8.50 0.40 -12.88
N ALA A 62 -9.43 -0.41 -12.36
CA ALA A 62 -10.54 -0.94 -13.15
C ALA A 62 -11.46 0.16 -13.70
N ALA A 63 -11.62 1.27 -12.97
CA ALA A 63 -12.37 2.43 -13.43
C ALA A 63 -11.61 3.23 -14.51
N PHE A 64 -10.27 3.29 -14.43
CA PHE A 64 -9.40 4.02 -15.35
C PHE A 64 -8.10 3.23 -15.58
N PRO A 65 -8.07 2.31 -16.58
CA PRO A 65 -6.95 1.40 -16.80
C PRO A 65 -5.60 2.09 -17.07
N GLU A 66 -5.62 3.31 -17.59
CA GLU A 66 -4.44 4.15 -17.77
C GLU A 66 -3.72 4.51 -16.47
N LEU A 67 -4.36 4.28 -15.32
CA LEU A 67 -3.75 4.44 -14.00
C LEU A 67 -2.91 3.23 -13.59
N ASN A 68 -2.89 2.13 -14.34
CA ASN A 68 -2.07 0.97 -14.01
C ASN A 68 -0.58 1.30 -14.23
N PRO A 69 0.23 1.45 -13.16
CA PRO A 69 1.66 1.65 -13.28
C PRO A 69 2.34 0.34 -13.70
N ASP A 70 3.43 0.42 -14.46
CA ASP A 70 4.32 -0.72 -14.65
C ASP A 70 5.08 -1.06 -13.35
N ASP A 71 5.73 -2.22 -13.32
CA ASP A 71 6.42 -2.73 -12.13
C ASP A 71 7.54 -1.78 -11.64
N GLU A 72 8.25 -1.12 -12.57
CA GLU A 72 9.28 -0.13 -12.22
C GLU A 72 8.68 1.10 -11.56
N THR A 73 7.55 1.60 -12.07
CA THR A 73 6.80 2.71 -11.50
C THR A 73 6.27 2.34 -10.12
N TRP A 74 5.77 1.12 -9.93
CA TRP A 74 5.34 0.62 -8.63
C TRP A 74 6.46 0.67 -7.59
N ILE A 75 7.63 0.13 -7.93
CA ILE A 75 8.79 0.12 -7.03
C ILE A 75 9.23 1.54 -6.70
N ALA A 76 9.26 2.44 -7.69
CA ALA A 76 9.65 3.82 -7.50
C ALA A 76 8.67 4.60 -6.60
N VAL A 77 7.35 4.44 -6.82
CA VAL A 77 6.32 5.12 -6.03
C VAL A 77 6.33 4.64 -4.58
N VAL A 78 6.39 3.32 -4.35
CA VAL A 78 6.44 2.76 -2.99
C VAL A 78 7.67 3.29 -2.24
N LYS A 79 8.84 3.32 -2.88
CA LYS A 79 10.08 3.86 -2.28
C LYS A 79 9.97 5.36 -2.00
N SER A 80 9.52 6.15 -2.96
CA SER A 80 9.42 7.61 -2.83
C SER A 80 8.38 8.01 -1.78
N LYS A 81 7.19 7.40 -1.78
CA LYS A 81 6.11 7.72 -0.83
C LYS A 81 6.39 7.22 0.59
N GLY A 82 7.09 6.10 0.74
CA GLY A 82 7.62 5.66 2.04
C GLY A 82 8.63 6.66 2.61
N LEU A 83 9.49 7.23 1.78
CA LEU A 83 10.50 8.21 2.19
C LEU A 83 9.90 9.58 2.57
N GLU A 84 8.97 10.13 1.78
CA GLU A 84 8.33 11.43 2.06
C GLU A 84 7.63 11.48 3.43
N ARG A 85 7.07 10.36 3.89
CA ARG A 85 6.41 10.30 5.20
C ARG A 85 7.38 10.08 6.36
N SER A 86 8.49 9.36 6.15
CA SER A 86 9.53 9.22 7.18
C SER A 86 10.25 10.54 7.49
N SER A 87 10.21 11.52 6.59
CA SER A 87 10.80 12.85 6.81
C SER A 87 9.82 13.86 7.41
N THR A 88 8.56 13.48 7.65
CA THR A 88 7.50 14.37 8.19
C THR A 88 7.05 13.95 9.61
N LEU A 89 7.75 12.99 10.24
CA LEU A 89 7.61 12.57 11.64
C LEU A 89 8.88 12.93 12.42
#